data_AF-A0A7J0AF28-F1
#
_entry.id   AF-A0A7J0AF28-F1
#
_cell.length_a   1.000
_cell.length_b   1.000
_cell.length_c   1.000
_cell.angle_alpha   90.00
_cell.angle_beta   90.00
_cell.angle_gamma   90.00
#
_symmetry.space_group_name_H-M   'P 1'
#
loop_
_entity.id
_entity.type
_entity.pdbx_description
1 polymer ?
#
loop_
_entity_poly.entity_id
_entity_poly.type
_entity_poly.pdbx_seq_one_letter_code
_entity_poly.pdbx_strand_id
1 'polypeptide(L)'
;MLPRAVEEVERSGVSYIDEEGDLVTTLLDGRNCAFTCYGPGGVCLCALEGAYRRGETGWRKPSSCALYPVRLTEYPSFIAVNYHRWDICKSARAKGRREGIRLYEFLKEPLTERFGKDWYDELALACSEYLKSQDSEK
;
A
#
# COMPACT_ATOMS: atom_id res chain seq x y z
N MET A 1 12.69 -8.84 -11.29
CA MET A 1 11.41 -8.57 -11.99
C MET A 1 11.11 -9.75 -12.89
N LEU A 2 9.91 -9.88 -13.43
CA LEU A 2 9.63 -10.88 -14.49
C LEU A 2 10.37 -10.48 -15.79
N PRO A 3 10.86 -11.43 -16.61
CA PRO A 3 11.54 -11.09 -17.87
C PRO A 3 10.71 -10.17 -18.77
N ARG A 4 9.43 -10.51 -18.97
CA ARG A 4 8.47 -9.67 -19.70
C ARG A 4 8.31 -8.26 -19.11
N ALA A 5 8.48 -8.09 -17.80
CA ALA A 5 8.39 -6.78 -17.18
C ALA A 5 9.58 -5.90 -17.54
N VAL A 6 10.77 -6.50 -17.68
CA VAL A 6 11.97 -5.80 -18.15
C VAL A 6 11.75 -5.32 -19.57
N GLU A 7 11.28 -6.21 -20.46
CA GLU A 7 10.97 -5.87 -21.86
C GLU A 7 9.94 -4.72 -21.96
N GLU A 8 8.88 -4.75 -21.15
CA GLU A 8 7.88 -3.68 -21.16
C GLU A 8 8.45 -2.35 -20.68
N VAL A 9 9.29 -2.37 -19.64
CA VAL A 9 9.94 -1.16 -19.12
C VAL A 9 10.94 -0.58 -20.12
N GLU A 10 11.69 -1.43 -20.83
CA GLU A 10 12.61 -1.00 -21.87
C GLU A 10 11.87 -0.36 -23.05
N ARG A 11 10.68 -0.87 -23.39
CA ARG A 11 9.87 -0.35 -24.50
C ARG A 11 9.08 0.91 -24.15
N SER A 12 8.43 0.91 -22.99
CA SER A 12 7.38 1.88 -22.63
C SER A 12 7.80 2.80 -21.48
N GLY A 13 8.97 2.59 -20.89
CA GLY A 13 9.45 3.29 -19.71
C GLY A 13 8.95 2.67 -18.40
N VAL A 14 9.44 3.18 -17.28
CA VAL A 14 9.07 2.73 -15.92
C VAL A 14 7.69 3.24 -15.49
N SER A 15 7.23 4.35 -16.08
CA SER A 15 6.02 5.05 -15.69
C SER A 15 5.36 5.72 -16.90
N TYR A 16 4.05 5.93 -16.81
CA TYR A 16 3.25 6.67 -17.79
C TYR A 16 2.23 7.56 -17.06
N ILE A 17 1.67 8.54 -17.79
CA ILE A 17 0.54 9.35 -17.30
C ILE A 17 -0.75 8.62 -17.69
N ASP A 18 -1.61 8.31 -16.72
CA ASP A 18 -2.88 7.65 -17.00
C ASP A 18 -3.99 8.63 -17.43
N GLU A 19 -5.19 8.11 -17.64
CA GLU A 19 -6.36 8.88 -18.09
C GLU A 19 -6.83 9.92 -17.06
N GLU A 20 -6.44 9.77 -15.80
CA GLU A 20 -6.74 10.70 -14.71
C GLU A 20 -5.64 11.78 -14.56
N GLY A 21 -4.57 11.68 -15.34
CA GLY A 21 -3.43 12.61 -15.31
C GLY A 21 -2.38 12.25 -14.26
N ASP A 22 -2.49 11.08 -13.63
CA ASP A 22 -1.58 10.64 -12.59
C ASP A 22 -0.36 9.93 -13.17
N LEU A 23 0.82 10.18 -12.58
CA LEU A 23 2.03 9.43 -12.89
C LEU A 23 1.96 8.05 -12.21
N VAL A 24 1.70 7.02 -13.01
CA VAL A 24 1.57 5.64 -12.55
C VAL A 24 2.72 4.78 -13.07
N THR A 25 2.95 3.64 -12.40
CA THR A 25 3.95 2.68 -12.83
C THR A 25 3.44 1.85 -14.00
N THR A 26 4.32 1.53 -14.94
CA THR A 26 4.02 0.63 -16.06
C THR A 26 3.38 -0.67 -15.59
N LEU A 27 2.27 -1.04 -16.22
CA LEU A 27 1.49 -2.23 -15.92
C LEU A 27 1.65 -3.28 -17.02
N LEU A 28 1.71 -4.54 -16.63
CA LEU A 28 1.64 -5.68 -17.54
C LEU A 28 0.17 -6.05 -17.75
N ASP A 29 -0.31 -5.95 -18.99
CA ASP A 29 -1.70 -6.23 -19.40
C ASP A 29 -2.76 -5.45 -18.59
N GLY A 30 -2.42 -4.26 -18.10
CA GLY A 30 -3.31 -3.49 -17.21
C GLY A 30 -3.54 -4.15 -15.85
N ARG A 31 -2.67 -5.08 -15.42
CA ARG A 31 -2.80 -5.81 -14.15
C ARG A 31 -1.64 -5.51 -13.21
N ASN A 32 -0.57 -6.29 -13.32
CA ASN A 32 0.53 -6.24 -12.37
C ASN A 32 1.46 -5.07 -12.68
N CYS A 33 1.93 -4.40 -11.64
CA CYS A 33 3.02 -3.44 -11.75
C CYS A 33 4.27 -4.13 -12.34
N ALA A 34 5.06 -3.41 -13.14
CA ALA A 34 6.30 -3.93 -13.73
C ALA A 34 7.30 -4.44 -12.67
N PHE A 35 7.23 -3.94 -11.44
CA PHE A 35 8.07 -4.40 -10.32
C PHE A 35 7.55 -5.65 -9.62
N THR A 36 6.41 -6.23 -10.05
CA THR A 36 5.90 -7.47 -9.47
C THR A 36 6.91 -8.62 -9.68
N CYS A 37 7.13 -9.39 -8.61
CA CYS A 37 7.82 -10.66 -8.63
C CYS A 37 7.06 -11.68 -7.76
N TYR A 38 7.48 -12.93 -7.78
CA TYR A 38 6.84 -13.98 -7.00
C TYR A 38 7.82 -14.64 -6.04
N GLY A 39 7.41 -14.78 -4.79
CA GLY A 39 8.11 -15.53 -3.75
C GLY A 39 7.65 -16.99 -3.68
N PRO A 40 8.16 -17.75 -2.69
CA PRO A 40 7.74 -19.12 -2.43
C PRO A 40 6.22 -19.24 -2.32
N GLY A 41 5.65 -20.30 -2.91
CA GLY A 41 4.19 -20.52 -2.91
C GLY A 41 3.40 -19.56 -3.80
N GLY A 42 4.05 -18.84 -4.71
CA GLY A 42 3.38 -17.93 -5.64
C GLY A 42 2.93 -16.61 -5.02
N VAL A 43 3.48 -16.25 -3.84
CA VAL A 43 3.16 -14.98 -3.18
C VAL A 43 3.60 -13.82 -4.06
N CYS A 44 2.66 -12.95 -4.42
CA CYS A 44 2.95 -11.72 -5.16
C CYS A 44 3.72 -10.73 -4.27
N LEU A 45 4.88 -10.30 -4.74
CA LEU A 45 5.80 -9.40 -4.05
C LEU A 45 6.23 -8.25 -4.96
N CYS A 46 6.81 -7.21 -4.35
CA CYS A 46 7.47 -6.13 -5.08
C CYS A 46 8.99 -6.38 -5.09
N ALA A 47 9.59 -6.34 -6.28
CA ALA A 47 11.03 -6.56 -6.46
C ALA A 47 11.87 -5.50 -5.73
N LEU A 48 11.42 -4.24 -5.73
CA LEU A 48 12.13 -3.14 -5.07
C LEU A 48 12.10 -3.28 -3.55
N GLU A 49 10.92 -3.55 -2.97
CA GLU A 49 10.79 -3.82 -1.54
C GLU A 49 11.58 -5.06 -1.12
N GLY A 50 11.59 -6.10 -1.96
CA GLY A 50 12.37 -7.31 -1.73
C GLY A 50 13.88 -7.03 -1.73
N ALA A 51 14.38 -6.26 -2.69
CA ALA A 51 15.79 -5.87 -2.77
C ALA A 51 16.21 -5.01 -1.58
N TYR A 52 15.38 -4.05 -1.17
CA TYR A 52 15.61 -3.24 0.03
C TYR A 52 15.73 -4.11 1.28
N ARG A 53 14.79 -5.05 1.49
CA ARG A 53 14.81 -5.96 2.66
C ARG A 53 16.03 -6.89 2.68
N ARG A 54 16.67 -7.14 1.53
CA ARG A 54 17.91 -7.91 1.42
C ARG A 54 19.17 -7.05 1.52
N GLY A 55 19.05 -5.72 1.63
CA GLY A 55 20.18 -4.80 1.67
C GLY A 55 20.87 -4.60 0.32
N GLU A 56 20.26 -5.03 -0.79
CA GLU A 56 20.82 -4.89 -2.14
C GLU A 56 20.68 -3.46 -2.67
N THR A 57 19.78 -2.68 -2.09
CA THR A 57 19.56 -1.28 -2.44
C THR A 57 19.15 -0.48 -1.21
N GLY A 58 19.58 0.79 -1.15
CA GLY A 58 19.07 1.76 -0.17
C GLY A 58 17.71 2.32 -0.53
N TRP A 59 17.16 1.97 -1.70
CA TRP A 59 15.89 2.49 -2.18
C TRP A 59 14.72 1.60 -1.77
N ARG A 60 13.80 2.16 -0.98
CA ARG A 60 12.56 1.51 -0.54
C ARG A 60 11.41 1.83 -1.50
N LYS A 61 10.40 0.96 -1.57
CA LYS A 61 9.16 1.25 -2.31
C LYS A 61 8.58 2.61 -1.89
N PRO A 62 7.95 3.35 -2.81
CA PRO A 62 7.41 4.67 -2.50
C PRO A 62 6.23 4.58 -1.54
N SER A 63 6.01 5.66 -0.78
CA SER A 63 4.92 5.77 0.20
C SER A 63 3.54 5.50 -0.43
N SER A 64 3.33 5.92 -1.69
CA SER A 64 2.08 5.68 -2.44
C SER A 64 1.76 4.19 -2.63
N CYS A 65 2.78 3.34 -2.81
CA CYS A 65 2.63 1.88 -2.84
C CYS A 65 2.57 1.28 -1.44
N ALA A 66 3.33 1.82 -0.49
CA ALA A 66 3.42 1.30 0.87
C ALA A 66 2.12 1.47 1.67
N LEU A 67 1.46 2.63 1.49
CA LEU A 67 0.22 2.99 2.19
C LEU A 67 -1.02 2.35 1.58
N TYR A 68 -0.94 1.84 0.35
CA TYR A 68 -2.11 1.30 -0.34
C TYR A 68 -2.77 0.17 0.48
N PRO A 69 -4.10 0.21 0.74
CA PRO A 69 -5.14 0.97 0.04
C PRO A 69 -5.48 2.36 0.62
N VAL A 70 -4.65 2.95 1.47
CA VAL A 70 -4.78 4.34 1.88
C VAL A 70 -4.17 5.27 0.83
N ARG A 71 -4.91 6.31 0.44
CA ARG A 71 -4.52 7.40 -0.45
C ARG A 71 -4.47 8.70 0.33
N LEU A 72 -3.49 9.54 0.00
CA LEU A 72 -3.30 10.83 0.64
C LEU A 72 -3.73 11.93 -0.33
N THR A 73 -4.46 12.92 0.20
CA THR A 73 -4.78 14.15 -0.53
C THR A 73 -4.26 15.32 0.29
N GLU A 74 -3.35 16.09 -0.28
CA GLU A 74 -2.73 17.23 0.40
C GLU A 74 -3.61 18.47 0.23
N TYR A 75 -4.00 19.08 1.35
CA TYR A 75 -4.67 20.37 1.42
C TYR A 75 -3.73 21.41 2.06
N PRO A 76 -3.98 22.72 1.87
CA PRO A 76 -3.10 23.75 2.43
C PRO A 76 -2.87 23.68 3.94
N SER A 77 -3.84 23.13 4.70
CA SER A 77 -3.79 23.07 6.17
C SER A 77 -3.76 21.66 6.76
N PHE A 78 -4.01 20.62 5.97
CA PHE A 78 -4.04 19.24 6.47
C PHE A 78 -3.85 18.22 5.34
N ILE A 79 -3.63 16.95 5.71
CA ILE A 79 -3.59 15.84 4.77
C ILE A 79 -4.81 14.95 5.04
N ALA A 80 -5.64 14.72 4.04
CA ALA A 80 -6.72 13.75 4.14
C ALA A 80 -6.17 12.35 3.92
N VAL A 81 -6.52 11.43 4.83
CA VAL A 81 -6.11 10.02 4.81
C VAL A 81 -7.31 9.17 4.39
N ASN A 82 -7.39 8.86 3.11
CA ASN A 82 -8.57 8.25 2.49
C ASN A 82 -8.38 6.76 2.24
N TYR A 83 -9.26 5.92 2.78
CA TYR A 83 -9.27 4.50 2.43
C TYR A 83 -9.96 4.29 1.07
N HIS A 84 -9.19 3.93 0.04
CA HIS A 84 -9.70 3.58 -1.27
C HIS A 84 -10.41 2.21 -1.23
N ARG A 85 -11.74 2.24 -1.38
CA ARG A 85 -12.60 1.04 -1.31
C ARG A 85 -13.09 0.62 -2.68
N TRP A 86 -12.69 -0.57 -3.09
CA TRP A 86 -13.12 -1.20 -4.33
C TRP A 86 -12.90 -2.73 -4.29
N ASP A 87 -13.23 -3.38 -5.39
CA ASP A 87 -13.44 -4.83 -5.42
C ASP A 87 -12.18 -5.67 -5.27
N ILE A 88 -11.01 -5.19 -5.70
CA ILE A 88 -9.76 -5.97 -5.56
C ILE A 88 -9.36 -6.17 -4.09
N CYS A 89 -9.83 -5.32 -3.18
CA CYS A 89 -9.56 -5.45 -1.75
C CYS A 89 -10.43 -6.52 -1.06
N LYS A 90 -11.38 -7.16 -1.75
CA LYS A 90 -12.30 -8.16 -1.16
C LYS A 90 -11.56 -9.28 -0.42
N SER A 91 -10.57 -9.90 -1.06
CA SER A 91 -9.80 -10.99 -0.47
C SER A 91 -8.99 -10.55 0.76
N ALA A 92 -8.36 -9.38 0.69
CA ALA A 92 -7.61 -8.81 1.81
C ALA A 92 -8.52 -8.49 3.00
N ARG A 93 -9.70 -7.90 2.77
CA ARG A 93 -10.70 -7.64 3.83
C ARG A 93 -11.22 -8.92 4.47
N ALA A 94 -11.46 -9.97 3.68
CA ALA A 94 -11.90 -11.26 4.20
C ALA A 94 -10.83 -11.90 5.10
N LYS A 95 -9.55 -11.83 4.69
CA LYS A 95 -8.42 -12.29 5.49
C LYS A 95 -8.29 -11.47 6.78
N GLY A 96 -8.27 -10.14 6.70
CA GLY A 96 -8.16 -9.27 7.87
C GLY A 96 -9.27 -9.52 8.89
N ARG A 97 -10.52 -9.70 8.45
CA ARG A 97 -11.63 -10.09 9.35
C ARG A 97 -11.40 -11.44 10.03
N ARG A 98 -10.89 -12.44 9.29
CA ARG A 98 -10.60 -13.77 9.84
C ARG A 98 -9.48 -13.71 10.88
N GLU A 99 -8.47 -12.89 10.65
CA GLU A 99 -7.29 -12.76 11.52
C GLU A 99 -7.47 -11.69 12.62
N GLY A 100 -8.60 -10.97 12.63
CA GLY A 100 -8.83 -9.87 13.57
C GLY A 100 -7.96 -8.63 13.32
N ILE A 101 -7.37 -8.50 12.14
CA ILE A 101 -6.47 -7.41 11.77
C ILE A 101 -7.26 -6.27 11.11
N ARG A 102 -7.16 -5.07 11.67
CA ARG A 102 -7.75 -3.85 11.12
C ARG A 102 -6.77 -3.16 10.17
N LEU A 103 -7.31 -2.28 9.33
CA LEU A 103 -6.53 -1.62 8.28
C LEU A 103 -5.39 -0.77 8.83
N TYR A 104 -5.63 0.02 9.88
CA TYR A 104 -4.58 0.86 10.49
C TYR A 104 -3.46 0.02 11.11
N GLU A 105 -3.80 -1.16 11.66
CA GLU A 105 -2.81 -2.10 12.22
C GLU A 105 -1.95 -2.72 11.13
N PHE A 106 -2.57 -3.15 10.02
CA PHE A 106 -1.86 -3.65 8.84
C PHE A 106 -0.91 -2.60 8.25
N LEU A 107 -1.31 -1.33 8.29
CA LEU A 107 -0.53 -0.19 7.77
C LEU A 107 0.33 0.50 8.84
N LYS A 108 0.59 -0.13 10.00
CA LYS A 108 1.38 0.48 11.07
C LYS A 108 2.71 1.04 10.60
N GLU A 109 3.53 0.19 9.98
CA GLU A 109 4.86 0.58 9.51
C GLU A 109 4.80 1.76 8.51
N PRO A 110 4.06 1.69 7.39
CA PRO A 110 4.02 2.81 6.44
C PRO A 110 3.35 4.08 6.97
N LEU A 111 2.36 3.98 7.88
CA LEU A 111 1.76 5.15 8.51
C LEU A 111 2.72 5.83 9.49
N THR A 112 3.41 5.04 10.32
CA THR A 112 4.45 5.56 11.23
C THR A 112 5.60 6.20 10.44
N GLU A 113 6.03 5.60 9.33
CA GLU A 113 7.08 6.17 8.48
C GLU A 113 6.65 7.50 7.84
N ARG A 114 5.38 7.61 7.40
CA ARG A 114 4.86 8.82 6.73
C ARG A 114 4.56 9.98 7.69
N PHE A 115 3.97 9.69 8.85
CA PHE A 115 3.39 10.69 9.75
C PHE A 115 4.08 10.77 11.12
N GLY A 116 5.00 9.85 11.42
CA GLY A 116 5.65 9.76 12.71
C GLY A 116 4.93 8.84 13.70
N LYS A 117 5.67 8.46 14.75
CA LYS A 117 5.20 7.54 15.78
C LYS A 117 4.04 8.12 16.58
N ASP A 118 4.16 9.37 17.02
CA ASP A 118 3.16 10.00 17.89
C ASP A 118 1.80 10.09 17.18
N TRP A 119 1.81 10.45 15.88
CA TRP A 119 0.61 10.47 15.05
C TRP A 119 -0.05 9.08 14.95
N TYR A 120 0.74 8.02 14.75
CA TYR A 120 0.20 6.66 14.69
C TYR A 120 -0.39 6.21 16.02
N ASP A 121 0.26 6.57 17.13
CA ASP A 121 -0.21 6.22 18.47
C ASP A 121 -1.53 6.93 18.80
N GLU A 122 -1.70 8.19 18.39
CA GLU A 122 -2.98 8.91 18.48
C GLU A 122 -4.08 8.24 17.65
N LEU A 123 -3.79 7.84 16.41
CA LEU A 123 -4.73 7.10 15.57
C LEU A 123 -5.15 5.78 16.23
N ALA A 124 -4.18 5.03 16.75
CA ALA A 124 -4.42 3.75 17.41
C ALA A 124 -5.28 3.92 18.67
N LEU A 125 -5.03 4.96 19.47
CA LEU A 125 -5.83 5.31 20.63
C LEU A 125 -7.27 5.66 20.23
N ALA A 126 -7.44 6.57 19.25
CA ALA A 126 -8.77 6.97 18.76
C ALA A 126 -9.56 5.76 18.25
N CYS A 127 -8.90 4.86 17.52
CA CYS A 127 -9.51 3.62 17.04
C CYS A 127 -9.92 2.69 18.19
N SER A 128 -9.07 2.54 19.21
CA SER A 128 -9.38 1.75 20.42
C SER A 128 -10.62 2.27 21.14
N GLU A 129 -10.69 3.58 21.39
CA GLU A 129 -11.85 4.19 22.07
C GLU A 129 -13.12 4.09 21.23
N TYR A 130 -13.03 4.27 19.91
CA TYR A 130 -14.16 4.05 19.00
C TYR A 130 -14.69 2.62 19.07
N LEU A 131 -13.82 1.61 19.15
CA LEU A 131 -14.26 0.21 19.24
C LEU A 131 -14.96 -0.09 20.57
N LYS A 132 -14.44 0.44 21.68
CA LYS A 132 -15.05 0.28 23.01
C LYS A 132 -16.46 0.87 23.07
N SER A 133 -16.68 2.03 22.41
CA SER A 133 -18.02 2.63 22.39
C SER A 133 -19.01 1.78 21.58
N GLN A 134 -18.57 1.18 20.47
CA GLN A 134 -19.42 0.29 19.65
C GLN A 134 -19.79 -1.03 20.35
N ASP A 135 -18.92 -1.52 21.24
CA ASP A 135 -19.20 -2.74 22.01
C ASP A 135 -20.10 -2.47 23.23
N SER A 136 -20.12 -1.25 23.76
CA SER A 136 -21.00 -0.85 24.87
C SER A 136 -22.45 -0.61 24.46
N GLU A 137 -22.70 -0.44 23.15
CA GLU A 137 -24.02 -0.23 22.55
C GLU A 137 -24.69 -1.54 22.06
N LYS A 138 -24.04 -2.69 22.24
CA LYS A 138 -24.55 -4.03 21.90
C LYS A 138 -24.99 -4.80 23.13
#